data_AF-A0A8J1K1G4-F1
#
_entry.id   AF-A0A8J1K1G4-F1
#
_cell.length_a   1.000
_cell.length_b   1.000
_cell.length_c   1.000
_cell.angle_alpha   90.00
_cell.angle_beta   90.00
_cell.angle_gamma   90.00
#
_symmetry.space_group_name_H-M   'P 1'
#
loop_
_entity.id
_entity.type
_entity.pdbx_description
1 polymer ?
#
loop_
_entity_poly.entity_id
_entity_poly.type
_entity_poly.pdbx_seq_one_letter_code
_entity_poly.pdbx_strand_id
1 'polypeptide(L)'
;MNINMRSLLPFVLGLTLHLVSGQNATTTSPSAPCGEHKVYKECGSACPPSCSNYNCPRACTRECVKGCFCTDEYVEDVSRNCVTLDLCKSCTGNTTFTSCSYEHPQICGEEKESKSDSDKVQCYIGCICQSGYVQLSADQLACVLPGDCPSYEVIP
;
A
#
# COMPACT_ATOMS: atom_id res chain seq x y z
N MET A 1 59.64 -14.78 -36.23
CA MET A 1 61.08 -14.83 -35.91
C MET A 1 61.67 -13.47 -36.26
N ASN A 2 62.42 -12.86 -35.34
CA ASN A 2 63.12 -11.55 -35.40
C ASN A 2 62.24 -10.30 -35.27
N ILE A 3 62.60 -9.20 -34.58
CA ILE A 3 63.64 -8.84 -33.59
C ILE A 3 63.15 -7.50 -32.96
N ASN A 4 63.40 -7.28 -31.66
CA ASN A 4 63.17 -6.03 -30.92
C ASN A 4 64.14 -4.91 -31.37
N MET A 5 63.74 -3.63 -31.35
CA MET A 5 64.65 -2.57 -30.85
C MET A 5 63.95 -1.27 -30.41
N ARG A 6 64.47 -0.71 -29.31
CA ARG A 6 64.01 0.44 -28.52
C ARG A 6 64.45 1.79 -29.13
N SER A 7 63.64 2.83 -28.97
CA SER A 7 64.07 4.23 -28.79
C SER A 7 62.92 5.00 -28.17
N LEU A 8 62.91 5.20 -26.84
CA LEU A 8 63.52 6.33 -26.11
C LEU A 8 62.88 7.68 -26.47
N LEU A 9 62.10 8.16 -25.49
CA LEU A 9 61.26 9.37 -25.41
C LEU A 9 61.97 10.71 -25.76
N PRO A 10 61.18 11.78 -25.96
CA PRO A 10 60.93 12.69 -24.84
C PRO A 10 59.44 12.98 -24.60
N PHE A 11 59.03 12.88 -23.32
CA PHE A 11 57.80 13.46 -22.77
C PHE A 11 57.75 14.96 -23.11
N VAL A 12 56.88 15.37 -24.03
CA VAL A 12 56.54 16.77 -24.20
C VAL A 12 55.33 17.04 -23.30
N LEU A 13 55.56 17.73 -22.17
CA LEU A 13 54.53 18.32 -21.32
C LEU A 13 53.71 19.33 -22.14
N GLY A 14 52.64 18.86 -22.78
CA GLY A 14 51.64 19.70 -23.43
C GLY A 14 50.45 19.90 -22.51
N LEU A 15 50.48 21.00 -21.75
CA LEU A 15 49.42 21.47 -20.87
C LEU A 15 48.18 21.89 -21.68
N THR A 16 47.38 20.94 -22.15
CA THR A 16 46.07 21.23 -22.77
C THR A 16 44.97 21.09 -21.71
N LEU A 17 44.56 22.24 -21.19
CA LEU A 17 43.38 22.41 -20.36
C LEU A 17 42.13 22.17 -21.24
N HIS A 18 41.81 20.90 -21.53
CA HIS A 18 40.53 20.55 -22.13
C HIS A 18 39.45 20.58 -21.04
N LEU A 19 38.78 21.73 -20.95
CA LEU A 19 37.48 21.84 -20.32
C LEU A 19 36.51 20.92 -21.07
N VAL A 20 36.36 19.67 -20.65
CA VAL A 20 35.19 18.86 -21.00
C VAL A 20 34.02 19.47 -20.26
N SER A 21 33.31 20.37 -20.93
CA SER A 21 31.92 20.67 -20.62
C SER A 21 31.06 19.56 -21.21
N GLY A 22 30.28 18.85 -20.37
CA GLY A 22 29.36 17.85 -20.90
C GLY A 22 28.76 16.90 -19.87
N GLN A 23 27.84 17.44 -19.05
CA GLN A 23 26.65 16.76 -18.52
C GLN A 23 26.73 15.23 -18.29
N ASN A 24 27.13 14.82 -17.09
CA ASN A 24 26.45 13.69 -16.44
C ASN A 24 25.57 14.26 -15.34
N ALA A 25 24.46 14.89 -15.77
CA ALA A 25 23.28 14.85 -14.95
C ALA A 25 22.95 13.36 -14.80
N THR A 26 23.31 12.78 -13.65
CA THR A 26 22.51 11.68 -13.13
C THR A 26 21.09 12.24 -13.12
N THR A 27 20.29 11.87 -14.12
CA THR A 27 18.85 11.92 -14.02
C THR A 27 18.51 10.96 -12.88
N THR A 28 18.65 11.45 -11.65
CA THR A 28 17.63 11.21 -10.65
C THR A 28 16.37 11.68 -11.36
N SER A 29 15.69 10.72 -12.00
CA SER A 29 14.29 10.90 -12.36
C SER A 29 13.70 11.56 -11.13
N PRO A 30 13.13 12.79 -11.22
CA PRO A 30 12.50 13.35 -10.05
C PRO A 30 11.55 12.25 -9.62
N SER A 31 11.80 11.62 -8.46
CA SER A 31 10.78 10.86 -7.78
C SER A 31 9.58 11.76 -7.91
N ALA A 32 8.56 11.34 -8.67
CA ALA A 32 7.38 12.16 -8.79
C ALA A 32 7.06 12.58 -7.35
N PRO A 33 6.72 13.85 -7.08
CA PRO A 33 6.57 14.34 -5.71
C PRO A 33 5.61 13.48 -4.88
N CYS A 34 4.84 12.62 -5.55
CA CYS A 34 4.11 11.50 -5.02
C CYS A 34 4.64 10.17 -5.59
N GLY A 35 4.62 9.09 -4.80
CA GLY A 35 5.04 7.75 -5.21
C GLY A 35 4.27 7.17 -6.42
N GLU A 36 4.52 5.91 -6.75
CA GLU A 36 3.92 5.25 -7.92
C GLU A 36 2.39 5.32 -7.90
N HIS A 37 1.80 5.58 -9.08
CA HIS A 37 0.35 5.77 -9.27
C HIS A 37 -0.28 6.84 -8.38
N LYS A 38 0.52 7.81 -7.90
CA LYS A 38 0.03 8.99 -7.18
C LYS A 38 0.32 10.27 -7.92
N VAL A 39 -0.57 11.24 -7.76
CA VAL A 39 -0.45 12.60 -8.27
C VAL A 39 -0.64 13.60 -7.13
N TYR A 40 0.19 14.64 -7.12
CA TYR A 40 0.04 15.73 -6.16
C TYR A 40 -1.12 16.63 -6.61
N LYS A 41 -2.06 16.91 -5.70
CA LYS A 41 -3.16 17.85 -5.93
C LYS A 41 -3.12 18.91 -4.83
N GLU A 42 -3.23 20.19 -5.22
CA GLU A 42 -3.45 21.29 -4.27
C GLU A 42 -4.83 21.22 -3.61
N CYS A 43 -5.77 20.53 -4.26
CA CYS A 43 -7.14 20.36 -3.80
C CYS A 43 -7.67 18.98 -4.26
N GLY A 44 -7.54 17.97 -3.39
CA GLY A 44 -8.12 16.64 -3.57
C GLY A 44 -9.17 16.34 -2.50
N SER A 45 -10.01 15.32 -2.74
CA SER A 45 -11.06 14.92 -1.78
C SER A 45 -10.46 14.62 -0.41
N ALA A 46 -11.05 15.14 0.67
CA ALA A 46 -10.71 14.74 2.03
C ALA A 46 -11.02 13.27 2.32
N CYS A 47 -11.86 12.63 1.50
CA CYS A 47 -12.19 11.21 1.53
C CYS A 47 -11.81 10.58 0.18
N PRO A 48 -10.52 10.31 -0.08
CA PRO A 48 -10.11 9.64 -1.31
C PRO A 48 -10.68 8.21 -1.38
N PRO A 49 -10.79 7.64 -2.59
CA PRO A 49 -11.17 6.25 -2.75
C PRO A 49 -10.07 5.31 -2.22
N SER A 50 -10.46 4.34 -1.40
CA SER A 50 -9.62 3.23 -0.92
C SER A 50 -10.31 1.90 -1.18
N CYS A 51 -9.56 0.80 -1.06
CA CYS A 51 -10.13 -0.56 -1.10
C CYS A 51 -11.31 -0.73 -0.13
N SER A 52 -11.35 0.03 0.97
CA SER A 52 -12.39 -0.06 2.01
C SER A 52 -13.58 0.89 1.82
N ASN A 53 -13.55 1.81 0.85
CA ASN A 53 -14.65 2.76 0.63
C ASN A 53 -15.06 3.00 -0.82
N TYR A 54 -14.40 2.37 -1.81
CA TYR A 54 -14.69 2.63 -3.22
C TYR A 54 -16.15 2.38 -3.62
N ASN A 55 -16.80 1.34 -3.07
CA ASN A 55 -18.22 1.03 -3.34
C ASN A 55 -19.18 1.45 -2.21
N CYS A 56 -18.69 2.10 -1.15
CA CYS A 56 -19.52 2.57 -0.05
C CYS A 56 -19.56 4.11 -0.08
N PRO A 57 -20.64 4.73 -0.58
CA PRO A 57 -20.77 6.17 -0.56
C PRO A 57 -20.79 6.65 0.90
N ARG A 58 -19.69 7.27 1.33
CA ARG A 58 -19.59 7.91 2.64
C ARG A 58 -19.92 9.39 2.49
N ALA A 59 -20.61 9.95 3.48
CA ALA A 59 -20.76 11.39 3.58
C ALA A 59 -19.36 12.00 3.70
N CYS A 60 -18.95 12.79 2.73
CA CYS A 60 -17.70 13.52 2.73
C CYS A 60 -18.00 15.02 2.70
N THR A 61 -17.19 15.82 3.40
CA THR A 61 -17.29 17.27 3.31
C THR A 61 -16.87 17.74 1.91
N ARG A 62 -17.30 18.94 1.52
CA ARG A 62 -16.87 19.56 0.25
C ARG A 62 -15.50 20.23 0.34
N GLU A 63 -14.91 20.23 1.53
CA GLU A 63 -13.57 20.76 1.74
C GLU A 63 -12.55 19.83 1.08
N CYS A 64 -11.56 20.41 0.42
CA CYS A 64 -10.47 19.65 -0.17
C CYS A 64 -9.19 19.83 0.63
N VAL A 65 -8.31 18.84 0.51
CA VAL A 65 -7.00 18.82 1.16
C VAL A 65 -5.90 18.74 0.11
N LYS A 66 -4.75 19.37 0.39
CA LYS A 66 -3.56 19.27 -0.44
C LYS A 66 -2.78 18.01 -0.11
N GLY A 67 -2.21 17.35 -1.12
CA GLY A 67 -1.39 16.15 -0.91
C GLY A 67 -1.30 15.22 -2.11
N CYS A 68 -0.81 14.00 -1.86
CA CYS A 68 -0.68 12.95 -2.85
C CYS A 68 -1.90 12.04 -2.85
N PHE A 69 -2.51 11.85 -4.02
CA PHE A 69 -3.71 11.05 -4.22
C PHE A 69 -3.47 10.00 -5.29
N CYS A 70 -4.13 8.85 -5.19
CA CYS A 70 -4.12 7.89 -6.30
C CYS A 70 -4.62 8.53 -7.60
N THR A 71 -4.00 8.15 -8.71
CA THR A 71 -4.49 8.47 -10.04
C THR A 71 -5.84 7.81 -10.28
N ASP A 72 -6.56 8.27 -11.29
CA ASP A 72 -7.83 7.65 -11.69
C ASP A 72 -7.62 6.15 -11.98
N GLU A 73 -8.64 5.34 -11.71
CA GLU A 73 -8.62 3.86 -11.75
C GLU A 73 -7.82 3.15 -10.64
N TYR A 74 -7.11 3.88 -9.79
CA TYR A 74 -6.41 3.33 -8.62
C TYR A 74 -7.06 3.77 -7.32
N VAL A 75 -6.99 2.90 -6.32
CA VAL A 75 -7.47 3.16 -4.96
C VAL A 75 -6.38 2.86 -3.95
N GLU A 76 -6.45 3.52 -2.79
CA GLU A 76 -5.46 3.29 -1.73
C GLU A 76 -5.72 1.96 -0.99
N ASP A 77 -4.69 1.15 -0.79
CA ASP A 77 -4.72 -0.03 0.07
C ASP A 77 -4.44 0.34 1.54
N VAL A 78 -4.47 -0.66 2.44
CA VAL A 78 -4.18 -0.46 3.87
C VAL A 78 -2.73 -0.02 4.14
N SER A 79 -1.83 -0.26 3.21
CA SER A 79 -0.40 0.07 3.26
C SER A 79 -0.09 1.41 2.57
N ARG A 80 -1.12 2.19 2.20
CA ARG A 80 -1.01 3.49 1.50
C ARG A 80 -0.48 3.39 0.07
N ASN A 81 -0.50 2.22 -0.56
CA ASN A 81 -0.15 2.05 -1.97
C ASN A 81 -1.39 2.26 -2.85
N CYS A 82 -1.18 2.72 -4.08
CA CYS A 82 -2.25 2.82 -5.06
C CYS A 82 -2.30 1.54 -5.87
N VAL A 83 -3.42 0.83 -5.77
CA VAL A 83 -3.64 -0.48 -6.38
C VAL A 83 -4.88 -0.46 -7.26
N THR A 84 -4.98 -1.42 -8.18
CA THR A 84 -6.20 -1.63 -8.95
C THR A 84 -7.27 -2.26 -8.06
N LEU A 85 -8.55 -2.05 -8.38
CA LEU A 85 -9.67 -2.63 -7.64
C LEU A 85 -9.64 -4.17 -7.62
N ASP A 86 -9.13 -4.80 -8.66
CA ASP A 86 -8.99 -6.26 -8.69
C ASP A 86 -7.94 -6.75 -7.69
N LEU A 87 -6.91 -5.95 -7.40
CA LEU A 87 -5.95 -6.26 -6.34
C LEU A 87 -6.59 -6.10 -4.95
N CYS A 88 -7.56 -5.20 -4.76
CA CYS A 88 -8.33 -5.13 -3.51
C CYS A 88 -9.14 -6.42 -3.23
N LYS A 89 -9.53 -7.15 -4.27
CA LYS A 89 -10.25 -8.43 -4.14
C LYS A 89 -9.32 -9.60 -3.83
N SER A 90 -8.01 -9.38 -3.90
CA SER A 90 -7.00 -10.41 -3.64
C SER A 90 -6.80 -10.59 -2.14
N CYS A 91 -7.67 -11.39 -1.54
CA CYS A 91 -7.55 -11.83 -0.16
C CYS A 91 -6.59 -13.03 -0.05
N THR A 92 -5.73 -13.05 0.97
CA THR A 92 -4.78 -14.14 1.23
C THR A 92 -5.12 -14.87 2.55
N GLY A 93 -4.69 -16.12 2.65
CA GLY A 93 -5.08 -16.97 3.78
C GLY A 93 -6.57 -17.31 3.77
N ASN A 94 -7.13 -17.66 4.93
CA ASN A 94 -8.53 -18.07 5.08
C ASN A 94 -9.48 -16.87 5.15
N THR A 95 -9.36 -15.96 4.17
CA THR A 95 -10.18 -14.76 4.05
C THR A 95 -10.98 -14.74 2.76
N THR A 96 -12.06 -13.97 2.73
CA THR A 96 -12.92 -13.75 1.57
C THR A 96 -13.19 -12.26 1.43
N PHE A 97 -13.16 -11.77 0.19
CA PHE A 97 -13.49 -10.38 -0.08
C PHE A 97 -14.99 -10.18 0.04
N THR A 98 -15.38 -9.22 0.86
CA THR A 98 -16.76 -8.73 0.92
C THR A 98 -16.84 -7.33 0.35
N SER A 99 -17.75 -7.15 -0.61
CA SER A 99 -18.07 -5.83 -1.16
C SER A 99 -18.96 -5.01 -0.24
N CYS A 100 -19.60 -5.66 0.75
CA CYS A 100 -20.34 -5.08 1.88
C CYS A 100 -20.70 -6.20 2.86
N SER A 101 -20.09 -6.20 4.05
CA SER A 101 -20.52 -7.02 5.18
C SER A 101 -21.18 -6.15 6.24
N TYR A 102 -22.35 -6.58 6.69
CA TYR A 102 -23.04 -6.08 7.87
C TYR A 102 -22.80 -6.97 9.10
N GLU A 103 -22.19 -8.14 8.89
CA GLU A 103 -21.78 -9.06 9.95
C GLU A 103 -20.47 -8.54 10.54
N HIS A 104 -20.43 -8.39 11.87
CA HIS A 104 -19.18 -8.12 12.60
C HIS A 104 -18.24 -9.34 12.44
N PRO A 105 -16.94 -9.13 12.18
CA PRO A 105 -15.97 -10.23 12.17
C PRO A 105 -16.02 -11.01 13.48
N GLN A 106 -16.08 -12.35 13.39
CA GLN A 106 -15.99 -13.22 14.57
C GLN A 106 -14.55 -13.17 15.07
N ILE A 107 -14.32 -12.62 16.26
CA ILE A 107 -12.98 -12.49 16.86
C ILE A 107 -12.81 -13.55 17.95
N CYS A 108 -11.62 -14.15 18.05
CA CYS A 108 -11.28 -15.07 19.13
C CYS A 108 -11.54 -14.42 20.50
N GLY A 109 -12.26 -15.12 21.38
CA GLY A 109 -12.53 -14.66 22.74
C GLY A 109 -13.67 -13.64 22.88
N GLU A 110 -14.28 -13.18 21.78
CA GLU A 110 -15.48 -12.34 21.85
C GLU A 110 -16.74 -13.22 21.72
N GLU A 111 -17.54 -13.26 22.78
CA GLU A 111 -18.89 -13.83 22.72
C GLU A 111 -19.75 -12.92 21.84
N LYS A 112 -20.51 -13.49 20.90
CA LYS A 112 -21.32 -12.74 19.91
C LYS A 112 -22.23 -11.73 20.61
N GLU A 113 -21.80 -10.48 20.76
CA GLU A 113 -22.70 -9.40 21.12
C GLU A 113 -23.58 -9.12 19.90
N SER A 114 -24.84 -9.51 19.99
CA SER A 114 -25.89 -9.08 19.06
C SER A 114 -26.10 -7.58 19.22
N LYS A 115 -25.22 -6.75 18.65
CA LYS A 115 -25.42 -5.31 18.60
C LYS A 115 -26.45 -4.98 17.53
N SER A 116 -27.68 -4.84 18.03
CA SER A 116 -28.83 -4.04 17.59
C SER A 116 -28.82 -3.47 16.17
N ASP A 117 -29.96 -3.69 15.50
CA ASP A 117 -30.45 -3.21 14.19
C ASP A 117 -30.59 -1.65 14.10
N SER A 118 -29.73 -0.90 14.77
CA SER A 118 -29.87 0.56 14.91
C SER A 118 -28.55 1.34 14.97
N ASP A 119 -27.40 0.68 15.09
CA ASP A 119 -26.17 1.34 14.69
C ASP A 119 -26.12 1.32 13.17
N LYS A 120 -26.03 2.50 12.56
CA LYS A 120 -25.93 2.69 11.11
C LYS A 120 -24.66 1.99 10.62
N VAL A 121 -24.72 0.68 10.40
CA VAL A 121 -23.57 -0.12 9.97
C VAL A 121 -23.18 0.38 8.59
N GLN A 122 -22.13 1.20 8.56
CA GLN A 122 -21.42 1.49 7.34
C GLN A 122 -20.85 0.17 6.86
N CYS A 123 -21.35 -0.28 5.71
CA CYS A 123 -20.92 -1.50 5.07
C CYS A 123 -19.39 -1.62 5.13
N TYR A 124 -18.92 -2.71 5.73
CA TYR A 124 -17.50 -3.04 5.74
C TYR A 124 -17.12 -3.61 4.37
N ILE A 125 -16.14 -3.01 3.71
CA ILE A 125 -15.58 -3.49 2.45
C ILE A 125 -14.13 -3.90 2.71
N GLY A 126 -13.77 -5.13 2.38
CA GLY A 126 -12.44 -5.66 2.64
C GLY A 126 -12.41 -7.19 2.71
N CYS A 127 -11.31 -7.74 3.20
CA CYS A 127 -11.19 -9.17 3.44
C CYS A 127 -11.70 -9.50 4.85
N ILE A 128 -12.70 -10.37 4.95
CA ILE A 128 -13.19 -10.96 6.21
C ILE A 128 -12.77 -12.42 6.29
N CYS A 129 -12.80 -13.04 7.47
CA CYS A 129 -12.57 -14.48 7.57
C CYS A 129 -13.61 -15.27 6.77
N GLN A 130 -13.17 -16.33 6.11
CA GLN A 130 -14.07 -17.28 5.44
C GLN A 130 -15.04 -17.88 6.46
N SER A 131 -16.20 -18.34 5.98
CA SER A 131 -17.17 -19.02 6.84
C SER A 131 -16.50 -20.20 7.58
N GLY A 132 -16.63 -20.23 8.90
CA GLY A 132 -16.00 -21.25 9.76
C GLY A 132 -14.63 -20.86 10.31
N TYR A 133 -14.08 -19.70 9.94
CA TYR A 133 -12.87 -19.12 10.50
C TYR A 133 -13.18 -17.91 11.38
N VAL A 134 -12.30 -17.64 12.33
CA VAL A 134 -12.36 -16.53 13.28
C VAL A 134 -11.04 -15.78 13.32
N GLN A 135 -11.09 -14.47 13.58
CA GLN A 135 -9.92 -13.60 13.60
C GLN A 135 -9.21 -13.68 14.96
N LEU A 136 -7.89 -13.89 15.00
CA LEU A 136 -7.10 -14.06 16.24
C LEU A 136 -7.15 -12.86 17.20
N SER A 137 -7.46 -11.67 16.69
CA SER A 137 -7.76 -10.42 17.42
C SER A 137 -7.85 -9.28 16.38
N ALA A 138 -8.41 -8.12 16.74
CA ALA A 138 -8.45 -6.95 15.87
C ALA A 138 -7.05 -6.54 15.34
N ASP A 139 -6.02 -6.73 16.17
CA ASP A 139 -4.65 -6.28 15.88
C ASP A 139 -3.80 -7.28 15.10
N GLN A 140 -4.14 -8.58 15.11
CA GLN A 140 -3.33 -9.63 14.48
C GLN A 140 -3.89 -10.16 13.15
N LEU A 141 -5.10 -9.74 12.76
CA LEU A 141 -5.75 -9.92 11.42
C LEU A 141 -5.75 -11.35 10.81
N ALA A 142 -5.28 -12.36 11.54
CA ALA A 142 -5.12 -13.73 11.05
C ALA A 142 -6.39 -14.55 11.31
N CYS A 143 -6.87 -15.26 10.28
CA CYS A 143 -8.05 -16.12 10.34
C CYS A 143 -7.67 -17.58 10.60
N VAL A 144 -8.13 -18.10 11.74
CA VAL A 144 -7.86 -19.46 12.23
C VAL A 144 -9.17 -20.21 12.49
N LEU A 145 -9.10 -21.53 12.71
CA LEU A 145 -10.28 -22.27 13.16
C LEU A 145 -10.62 -21.85 14.59
N PRO A 146 -11.90 -21.90 15.02
CA PRO A 146 -12.30 -21.58 16.39
C PRO A 146 -11.52 -22.36 17.47
N GLY A 147 -11.13 -23.61 17.17
CA GLY A 147 -10.34 -24.44 18.08
C GLY A 147 -8.86 -24.04 18.19
N ASP A 148 -8.36 -23.24 17.25
CA ASP A 148 -7.00 -22.70 17.24
C ASP A 148 -6.92 -21.32 17.91
N CYS A 149 -8.05 -20.81 18.45
CA CYS A 149 -8.01 -19.59 19.24
C CYS A 149 -7.16 -19.81 20.49
N PRO A 150 -6.28 -18.85 20.86
CA PRO A 150 -5.56 -18.92 22.11
C PRO A 150 -6.60 -18.93 23.24
N SER A 151 -6.62 -20.01 24.04
CA SER A 151 -7.30 -19.97 25.32
C SER A 151 -6.60 -18.89 26.14
N TYR A 152 -7.30 -17.82 26.50
CA TYR A 152 -6.82 -16.90 27.53
C TYR A 152 -6.62 -17.74 28.79
N GLU A 153 -5.40 -18.22 29.03
CA GLU A 153 -5.04 -18.71 30.35
C GLU A 153 -5.15 -17.51 31.27
N VAL A 154 -6.15 -17.56 32.15
CA VAL A 154 -6.28 -16.64 33.28
C VAL A 154 -5.03 -16.84 34.10
N ILE A 155 -4.05 -15.96 33.93
CA ILE A 155 -2.87 -15.92 34.80
C ILE A 155 -3.43 -15.57 36.19
N PRO A 156 -3.27 -16.45 37.20
CA PRO A 156 -3.84 -16.26 38.53
C PRO A 156 -3.26 -15.06 39.28
#